data_AF-A0A2D2DDR4-F1
#
_entry.id   AF-A0A2D2DDR4-F1
#
_cell.length_a   1.000
_cell.length_b   1.000
_cell.length_c   1.000
_cell.angle_alpha   90.00
_cell.angle_beta   90.00
_cell.angle_gamma   90.00
#
_symmetry.space_group_name_H-M   'P 1'
#
loop_
_entity.id
_entity.type
_entity.pdbx_description
1 polymer ?
#
loop_
_entity_poly.entity_id
_entity_poly.type
_entity_poly.pdbx_seq_one_letter_code
_entity_poly.pdbx_strand_id
1 'polypeptide(L)'
;MSKKKQSSSLSKRVSLVEENLPDYDKEELQKERDLIALSEECKASEEIAKREIQRLNKEKKILSKKEQNYKEKVRNIEQKIVHLQGIPDATCRVRHPGCVEVTNAKKIKFPKSIGDEINKRHGTKIDFSKLVELEGGEHTAAYIPWWAYVENDKPVIRFYPGIREPDVPRLAGGYGGRPDNKSGTTVGVGVDLGQFSPDAFLRMMKKGNGGAHQITDEELSALHEKIIPYFQLIGGDACRFLRKNPLILNERQTNFLDKISQDEALEKTISLYQYRIKNTKHTDFVDLTVEQQTALLSHTYQYGTPTNDLLNAIWQGKRSLIPSIREREYLYKSMPAEKNKE
;
A
#
# COMPACT_ATOMS: atom_id res chain seq x y z
N MET A 1 9.37 60.91 5.78
CA MET A 1 9.81 59.60 5.25
C MET A 1 8.87 58.53 5.76
N SER A 2 7.86 58.16 4.96
CA SER A 2 6.82 57.20 5.35
C SER A 2 7.28 55.78 5.01
N LYS A 3 7.42 54.92 6.03
CA LYS A 3 7.72 53.49 5.86
C LYS A 3 6.50 52.81 5.24
N LYS A 4 6.53 52.52 3.94
CA LYS A 4 5.61 51.57 3.30
C LYS A 4 5.87 50.18 3.91
N LYS A 5 4.93 49.69 4.71
CA LYS A 5 4.78 48.26 5.02
C LYS A 5 4.63 47.53 3.68
N GLN A 6 5.63 46.75 3.29
CA GLN A 6 5.46 45.69 2.31
C GLN A 6 4.49 44.68 2.91
N SER A 7 3.24 44.77 2.46
CA SER A 7 2.24 43.73 2.61
C SER A 7 2.81 42.46 1.98
N SER A 8 3.22 41.50 2.81
CA SER A 8 3.52 40.14 2.37
C SER A 8 2.32 39.61 1.60
N SER A 9 2.51 39.36 0.30
CA SER A 9 1.52 38.70 -0.52
C SER A 9 1.15 37.36 0.11
N LEU A 10 -0.06 37.27 0.65
CA LEU A 10 -0.75 36.00 0.79
C LEU A 10 -0.75 35.35 -0.60
N SER A 11 0.06 34.31 -0.80
CA SER A 11 -0.04 33.43 -1.95
C SER A 11 -1.49 32.90 -1.96
N LYS A 12 -2.31 33.41 -2.88
CA LYS A 12 -3.70 32.95 -3.01
C LYS A 12 -3.63 31.52 -3.53
N ARG A 13 -4.04 30.56 -2.71
CA ARG A 13 -4.27 29.18 -3.16
C ARG A 13 -5.17 29.20 -4.39
N VAL A 14 -4.74 28.47 -5.40
CA VAL A 14 -5.49 28.27 -6.64
C VAL A 14 -6.76 27.45 -6.34
N SER A 15 -7.81 27.51 -7.16
CA SER A 15 -9.01 26.69 -6.94
C SER A 15 -8.74 25.20 -7.16
N LEU A 16 -9.42 24.35 -6.38
CA LEU A 16 -9.38 22.88 -6.49
C LEU A 16 -10.25 22.40 -7.65
N VAL A 17 -9.80 22.64 -8.87
CA VAL A 17 -10.45 22.19 -10.11
C VAL A 17 -9.43 21.50 -11.00
N GLU A 18 -9.92 20.62 -11.89
CA GLU A 18 -9.09 19.76 -12.73
C GLU A 18 -8.15 20.56 -13.64
N GLU A 19 -8.59 21.72 -14.12
CA GLU A 19 -7.81 22.60 -15.00
C GLU A 19 -6.53 23.10 -14.31
N ASN A 20 -6.57 23.23 -12.98
CA ASN A 20 -5.45 23.69 -12.16
C ASN A 20 -4.57 22.57 -11.64
N LEU A 21 -4.87 21.30 -11.97
CA LEU A 21 -3.95 20.21 -11.69
C LEU A 21 -2.67 20.36 -12.52
N PRO A 22 -1.50 20.02 -11.95
CA PRO A 22 -0.28 19.84 -12.72
C PRO A 22 -0.45 18.78 -13.81
N ASP A 23 0.30 18.92 -14.90
CA ASP A 23 0.20 18.03 -16.06
C ASP A 23 0.41 16.56 -15.68
N TYR A 24 1.34 16.28 -14.76
CA TYR A 24 1.60 14.92 -14.29
C TYR A 24 0.42 14.28 -13.54
N ASP A 25 -0.39 15.08 -12.84
CA ASP A 25 -1.58 14.57 -12.16
C ASP A 25 -2.74 14.41 -13.17
N LYS A 26 -2.82 15.27 -14.19
CA LYS A 26 -3.77 15.12 -15.32
C LYS A 26 -3.49 13.85 -16.13
N GLU A 27 -2.22 13.56 -16.40
CA GLU A 27 -1.78 12.33 -17.08
C GLU A 27 -2.22 11.07 -16.31
N GLU A 28 -2.06 11.03 -14.99
CA GLU A 28 -2.52 9.89 -14.19
C GLU A 28 -4.05 9.81 -14.07
N LEU A 29 -4.75 10.95 -14.01
CA LEU A 29 -6.22 10.98 -14.05
C LEU A 29 -6.76 10.40 -15.37
N GLN A 30 -6.13 10.72 -16.50
CA GLN A 30 -6.57 10.18 -17.78
C GLN A 30 -6.37 8.66 -17.84
N LYS A 31 -5.23 8.14 -17.36
CA LYS A 31 -5.00 6.69 -17.28
C LYS A 31 -6.04 5.99 -16.42
N GLU A 32 -6.44 6.61 -15.31
CA GLU A 32 -7.51 6.07 -14.46
C GLU A 32 -8.85 6.00 -15.19
N ARG A 33 -9.22 7.06 -15.91
CA ARG A 33 -10.44 7.09 -16.72
C ARG A 33 -10.41 6.02 -17.81
N ASP A 34 -9.27 5.83 -18.47
CA ASP A 34 -9.09 4.78 -19.49
C ASP A 34 -9.26 3.38 -18.87
N LEU A 35 -8.73 3.15 -17.66
CA LEU A 35 -8.90 1.89 -16.92
C LEU A 35 -10.35 1.66 -16.47
N ILE A 36 -11.04 2.71 -16.02
CA ILE A 36 -12.46 2.65 -15.65
C ILE A 36 -13.29 2.30 -16.89
N ALA A 37 -13.08 2.99 -18.01
CA ALA A 37 -13.77 2.72 -19.27
C ALA A 37 -13.56 1.27 -19.74
N LEU A 38 -12.31 0.78 -19.69
CA LEU A 38 -11.99 -0.61 -20.01
C LEU A 38 -12.71 -1.60 -19.08
N SER A 39 -12.79 -1.28 -17.78
CA SER A 39 -13.52 -2.10 -16.80
C SER A 39 -15.02 -2.12 -17.07
N GLU A 40 -15.62 -1.01 -17.47
CA GLU A 40 -17.04 -0.92 -17.85
C GLU A 40 -17.35 -1.67 -19.15
N GLU A 41 -16.50 -1.54 -20.17
CA GLU A 41 -16.62 -2.32 -21.42
C GLU A 41 -16.56 -3.82 -21.14
N CYS A 42 -15.63 -4.24 -20.27
CA CYS A 42 -15.54 -5.61 -19.80
C CYS A 42 -16.84 -6.06 -19.10
N LYS A 43 -17.37 -5.28 -18.15
CA LYS A 43 -18.63 -5.62 -17.45
C LYS A 43 -19.79 -5.76 -18.43
N ALA A 44 -19.88 -4.87 -19.41
CA ALA A 44 -20.91 -4.95 -20.45
C ALA A 44 -20.76 -6.24 -21.29
N SER A 45 -19.53 -6.59 -21.67
CA SER A 45 -19.23 -7.83 -22.40
C SER A 45 -19.58 -9.08 -21.58
N GLU A 46 -19.25 -9.11 -20.29
CA GLU A 46 -19.59 -10.20 -19.37
C GLU A 46 -21.11 -10.37 -19.25
N GLU A 47 -21.88 -9.29 -19.13
CA GLU A 47 -23.33 -9.34 -19.06
C GLU A 47 -23.97 -9.85 -20.36
N ILE A 48 -23.43 -9.47 -21.52
CA ILE A 48 -23.85 -10.01 -22.83
C ILE A 48 -23.56 -11.52 -22.89
N ALA A 49 -22.36 -11.94 -22.51
CA ALA A 49 -21.97 -13.35 -22.49
C ALA A 49 -22.86 -14.18 -21.56
N LYS A 50 -23.16 -13.67 -20.35
CA LYS A 50 -24.10 -14.31 -19.41
C LYS A 50 -25.50 -14.50 -20.01
N ARG A 51 -26.05 -13.47 -20.66
CA ARG A 51 -27.37 -13.54 -21.32
C ARG A 51 -27.38 -14.56 -22.44
N GLU A 52 -26.33 -14.61 -23.25
CA GLU A 52 -26.22 -15.56 -24.35
C GLU A 52 -26.05 -17.00 -23.86
N ILE A 53 -25.24 -17.22 -22.82
CA ILE A 53 -25.14 -18.54 -22.15
C ILE A 53 -26.51 -18.99 -21.62
N GLN A 54 -27.30 -18.10 -21.03
CA GLN A 54 -28.66 -18.43 -20.60
C GLN A 54 -29.57 -18.80 -21.77
N ARG A 55 -29.48 -18.08 -22.90
CA ARG A 55 -30.23 -18.39 -24.13
C ARG A 55 -29.85 -19.76 -24.69
N LEU A 56 -28.56 -20.03 -24.83
CA LEU A 56 -28.00 -21.30 -25.32
C LEU A 56 -28.38 -22.48 -24.42
N ASN A 57 -28.39 -22.30 -23.09
CA ASN A 57 -28.86 -23.32 -22.15
C ASN A 57 -30.35 -23.61 -22.30
N LYS A 58 -31.19 -22.60 -22.58
CA LYS A 58 -32.61 -22.80 -22.88
C LYS A 58 -32.80 -23.54 -24.20
N GLU A 59 -32.06 -23.15 -25.25
CA GLU A 59 -32.06 -23.81 -26.56
C GLU A 59 -31.69 -25.30 -26.44
N LYS A 60 -30.61 -25.60 -25.70
CA LYS A 60 -30.17 -26.97 -25.42
C LYS A 60 -31.23 -27.83 -24.73
N LYS A 61 -32.02 -27.25 -23.80
CA LYS A 61 -33.08 -27.96 -23.07
C LYS A 61 -34.27 -28.33 -23.96
N ILE A 62 -34.55 -27.55 -25.00
CA ILE A 62 -35.71 -27.74 -25.88
C ILE A 62 -35.38 -28.73 -27.02
N LEU A 63 -34.09 -28.95 -27.33
CA LEU A 63 -33.66 -29.89 -28.36
C LEU A 63 -34.16 -31.33 -28.07
N SER A 64 -34.86 -31.92 -29.04
CA SER A 64 -35.32 -33.29 -28.97
C SER A 64 -34.23 -34.28 -29.37
N LYS A 65 -34.05 -35.36 -28.60
CA LYS A 65 -33.15 -36.47 -28.94
C LYS A 65 -33.51 -37.18 -30.26
N LYS A 66 -34.72 -36.95 -30.78
CA LYS A 66 -35.22 -37.51 -32.04
C LYS A 66 -34.96 -36.61 -33.26
N GLU A 67 -34.43 -35.40 -33.07
CA GLU A 67 -34.05 -34.52 -34.18
C GLU A 67 -32.84 -35.05 -34.95
N GLN A 68 -32.88 -34.87 -36.27
CA GLN A 68 -31.72 -35.10 -37.13
C GLN A 68 -30.57 -34.16 -36.70
N ASN A 69 -29.37 -34.71 -36.54
CA ASN A 69 -28.16 -34.02 -36.09
C ASN A 69 -28.18 -33.49 -34.62
N TYR A 70 -29.01 -34.08 -33.73
CA TYR A 70 -29.06 -33.72 -32.30
C TYR A 70 -27.69 -33.62 -31.63
N LYS A 71 -26.83 -34.65 -31.80
CA LYS A 71 -25.49 -34.68 -31.18
C LYS A 71 -24.61 -33.51 -31.62
N GLU A 72 -24.70 -33.13 -32.88
CA GLU A 72 -23.92 -32.05 -33.47
C GLU A 72 -24.42 -30.68 -33.00
N LYS A 73 -25.74 -30.47 -32.94
CA LYS A 73 -26.34 -29.27 -32.36
C LYS A 73 -25.95 -29.07 -30.90
N VAL A 74 -26.00 -30.13 -30.09
CA VAL A 74 -25.57 -30.07 -28.68
C VAL A 74 -24.11 -29.70 -28.56
N ARG A 75 -23.22 -30.34 -29.34
CA ARG A 75 -21.78 -30.05 -29.34
C ARG A 75 -21.48 -28.60 -29.72
N ASN A 76 -22.16 -28.08 -30.74
CA ASN A 76 -21.99 -26.70 -31.18
C ASN A 76 -22.45 -25.69 -30.09
N ILE A 77 -23.56 -25.98 -29.40
CA ILE A 77 -24.02 -25.15 -28.28
C ILE A 77 -23.01 -25.19 -27.12
N GLU A 78 -22.51 -26.37 -26.77
CA GLU A 78 -21.51 -26.52 -25.71
C GLU A 78 -20.21 -25.78 -26.02
N GLN A 79 -19.71 -25.85 -27.26
CA GLN A 79 -18.53 -25.10 -27.69
C GLN A 79 -18.73 -23.59 -27.59
N LYS A 80 -19.92 -23.08 -27.97
CA LYS A 80 -20.25 -21.66 -27.80
C LYS A 80 -20.29 -21.24 -26.33
N ILE A 81 -20.88 -22.07 -25.46
CA ILE A 81 -20.90 -21.80 -24.01
C ILE A 81 -19.48 -21.74 -23.46
N VAL A 82 -18.62 -22.71 -23.79
CA VAL A 82 -17.22 -22.72 -23.33
C VAL A 82 -16.47 -21.48 -23.80
N HIS A 83 -16.66 -21.06 -25.05
CA HIS A 83 -16.04 -19.84 -25.57
C HIS A 83 -16.51 -18.59 -24.81
N LEU A 84 -17.82 -18.44 -24.59
CA LEU A 84 -18.41 -17.31 -23.86
C LEU A 84 -18.00 -17.28 -22.38
N GLN A 85 -17.82 -18.46 -21.76
CA GLN A 85 -17.31 -18.58 -20.40
C GLN A 85 -15.84 -18.15 -20.27
N GLY A 86 -15.07 -18.25 -21.35
CA GLY A 86 -13.67 -17.80 -21.39
C GLY A 86 -13.49 -16.29 -21.59
N ILE A 87 -14.53 -15.56 -21.99
CA ILE A 87 -14.45 -14.10 -22.24
C ILE A 87 -14.03 -13.34 -20.96
N PRO A 88 -14.67 -13.53 -19.79
CA PRO A 88 -14.28 -12.82 -18.57
C PRO A 88 -12.82 -13.10 -18.16
N ASP A 89 -12.35 -14.34 -18.29
CA ASP A 89 -10.98 -14.66 -17.92
C ASP A 89 -9.93 -14.05 -18.87
N ALA A 90 -10.26 -13.88 -20.15
CA ALA A 90 -9.36 -13.34 -21.17
C ALA A 90 -9.38 -11.80 -21.25
N THR A 91 -10.51 -11.14 -21.01
CA THR A 91 -10.67 -9.69 -21.23
C THR A 91 -10.92 -8.88 -19.96
N CYS A 92 -11.26 -9.50 -18.82
CA CYS A 92 -11.73 -8.80 -17.62
C CYS A 92 -10.77 -8.78 -16.44
N ARG A 93 -9.52 -9.22 -16.61
CA ARG A 93 -8.49 -9.12 -15.56
C ARG A 93 -7.82 -7.75 -15.54
N VAL A 94 -8.60 -6.68 -15.44
CA VAL A 94 -8.07 -5.33 -15.22
C VAL A 94 -7.65 -5.25 -13.74
N ARG A 95 -6.37 -5.51 -13.47
CA ARG A 95 -5.78 -5.25 -12.15
C ARG A 95 -5.31 -3.80 -12.11
N HIS A 96 -5.46 -3.17 -10.95
CA HIS A 96 -4.91 -1.86 -10.66
C HIS A 96 -3.59 -2.02 -9.90
N PRO A 97 -2.44 -1.99 -10.57
CA PRO A 97 -1.21 -2.54 -10.00
C PRO A 97 -0.33 -1.46 -9.33
N GLY A 98 -0.90 -0.27 -9.11
CA GLY A 98 -0.15 0.93 -8.79
C GLY A 98 0.37 1.61 -10.04
N CYS A 99 0.70 2.88 -9.91
CA CYS A 99 1.13 3.72 -11.02
C CYS A 99 2.46 3.29 -11.65
N VAL A 100 3.38 2.76 -10.84
CA VAL A 100 4.61 2.09 -11.29
C VAL A 100 4.67 0.75 -10.59
N GLU A 101 4.52 -0.31 -11.37
CA GLU A 101 4.45 -1.67 -10.85
C GLU A 101 5.82 -2.21 -10.43
N VAL A 102 5.76 -3.22 -9.58
CA VAL A 102 6.88 -4.02 -9.10
C VAL A 102 7.32 -5.08 -10.14
N THR A 103 6.91 -4.97 -11.41
CA THR A 103 6.90 -6.05 -12.41
C THR A 103 8.26 -6.70 -12.69
N ASN A 104 9.36 -6.01 -12.37
CA ASN A 104 10.73 -6.50 -12.54
C ASN A 104 11.53 -6.58 -11.22
N ALA A 105 10.91 -6.35 -10.06
CA ALA A 105 11.67 -6.36 -8.81
C ALA A 105 12.03 -7.79 -8.41
N LYS A 106 13.32 -8.01 -8.16
CA LYS A 106 13.77 -9.22 -7.49
C LYS A 106 13.25 -9.16 -6.06
N LYS A 107 12.35 -10.07 -5.70
CA LYS A 107 12.03 -10.34 -4.30
C LYS A 107 13.29 -10.87 -3.64
N ILE A 108 13.81 -10.11 -2.69
CA ILE A 108 14.93 -10.55 -1.85
C ILE A 108 14.39 -11.05 -0.52
N LYS A 109 15.23 -11.80 0.20
CA LYS A 109 14.87 -12.38 1.48
C LYS A 109 15.35 -11.44 2.57
N PHE A 110 14.41 -10.87 3.31
CA PHE A 110 14.73 -10.11 4.52
C PHE A 110 15.56 -10.96 5.50
N PRO A 111 16.80 -10.58 5.81
CA PRO A 111 17.68 -11.34 6.69
C PRO A 111 17.13 -11.39 8.11
N LYS A 112 16.95 -12.60 8.64
CA LYS A 112 16.52 -12.80 10.03
C LYS A 112 17.44 -12.07 11.02
N SER A 113 18.74 -12.00 10.72
CA SER A 113 19.73 -11.31 11.55
C SER A 113 19.44 -9.82 11.74
N ILE A 114 18.79 -9.15 10.78
CA ILE A 114 18.36 -7.74 10.94
C ILE A 114 17.24 -7.66 11.96
N GLY A 115 16.20 -8.49 11.82
CA GLY A 115 15.10 -8.55 12.78
C GLY A 115 15.56 -8.92 14.19
N ASP A 116 16.48 -9.87 14.31
CA ASP A 116 17.08 -10.27 15.60
C ASP A 116 17.87 -9.09 16.23
N GLU A 117 18.58 -8.29 15.43
CA GLU A 117 19.29 -7.10 15.90
C GLU A 117 18.32 -6.03 16.42
N ILE A 118 17.25 -5.74 15.68
CA ILE A 118 16.22 -4.76 16.09
C ILE A 118 15.52 -5.24 17.37
N ASN A 119 15.13 -6.50 17.43
CA ASN A 119 14.52 -7.10 18.63
C ASN A 119 15.43 -6.95 19.85
N LYS A 120 16.73 -7.27 19.70
CA LYS A 120 17.72 -7.13 20.77
C LYS A 120 17.87 -5.69 21.24
N ARG A 121 17.89 -4.72 20.31
CA ARG A 121 18.02 -3.28 20.64
C ARG A 121 16.87 -2.79 21.52
N HIS A 122 15.65 -3.22 21.22
CA HIS A 122 14.42 -2.73 21.88
C HIS A 122 13.89 -3.66 22.98
N GLY A 123 14.52 -4.80 23.22
CA GLY A 123 14.01 -5.81 24.17
C GLY A 123 12.67 -6.41 23.72
N THR A 124 12.43 -6.51 22.42
CA THR A 124 11.18 -6.99 21.83
C THR A 124 11.34 -8.37 21.19
N LYS A 125 10.23 -8.93 20.72
CA LYS A 125 10.14 -10.25 20.10
C LYS A 125 9.23 -10.23 18.87
N ILE A 126 9.42 -9.21 18.04
CA ILE A 126 8.68 -9.03 16.78
C ILE A 126 9.02 -10.16 15.80
N ASP A 127 7.99 -10.72 15.16
CA ASP A 127 8.14 -11.59 14.00
C ASP A 127 8.25 -10.75 12.72
N PHE A 128 9.48 -10.36 12.38
CA PHE A 128 9.76 -9.58 11.17
C PHE A 128 9.51 -10.38 9.89
N SER A 129 9.53 -11.72 9.93
CA SER A 129 9.17 -12.52 8.76
C SER A 129 7.68 -12.37 8.45
N LYS A 130 6.84 -12.34 9.50
CA LYS A 130 5.42 -12.07 9.33
C LYS A 130 5.14 -10.63 8.91
N LEU A 131 5.87 -9.65 9.44
CA LEU A 131 5.76 -8.26 9.01
C LEU A 131 6.03 -8.14 7.51
N VAL A 132 7.16 -8.68 7.02
CA VAL A 132 7.53 -8.66 5.60
C VAL A 132 6.48 -9.33 4.72
N GLU A 133 5.89 -10.45 5.17
CA GLU A 133 4.79 -11.12 4.47
C GLU A 133 3.56 -10.20 4.33
N LEU A 134 3.19 -9.50 5.40
CA LEU A 134 2.05 -8.57 5.41
C LEU A 134 2.27 -7.32 4.55
N GLU A 135 3.52 -6.91 4.35
CA GLU A 135 3.92 -5.80 3.47
C GLU A 135 4.16 -6.23 2.01
N GLY A 136 3.93 -7.50 1.67
CA GLY A 136 4.03 -8.00 0.29
C GLY A 136 5.44 -8.37 -0.16
N GLY A 137 6.39 -8.45 0.77
CA GLY A 137 7.79 -8.82 0.53
C GLY A 137 8.73 -7.62 0.36
N GLU A 138 10.02 -7.93 0.21
CA GLU A 138 11.09 -6.95 0.05
C GLU A 138 11.48 -6.79 -1.43
N HIS A 139 11.54 -5.55 -1.91
CA HIS A 139 11.76 -5.22 -3.31
C HIS A 139 12.98 -4.33 -3.53
N THR A 140 13.90 -4.77 -4.40
CA THR A 140 15.09 -3.99 -4.76
C THR A 140 14.82 -2.86 -5.77
N ALA A 141 13.77 -3.01 -6.58
CA ALA A 141 13.32 -1.98 -7.50
C ALA A 141 12.20 -1.16 -6.84
N ALA A 142 12.26 0.16 -7.00
CA ALA A 142 11.25 1.02 -6.43
C ALA A 142 9.92 0.91 -7.19
N TYR A 143 8.84 1.16 -6.48
CA TYR A 143 7.47 1.13 -6.97
C TYR A 143 6.64 2.24 -6.34
N ILE A 144 5.41 2.44 -6.83
CA ILE A 144 4.50 3.46 -6.30
C ILE A 144 3.10 2.86 -6.09
N PRO A 145 2.71 2.55 -4.84
CA PRO A 145 1.39 2.02 -4.50
C PRO A 145 0.36 3.15 -4.39
N TRP A 146 0.15 3.86 -5.51
CA TRP A 146 -0.77 4.99 -5.66
C TRP A 146 -1.39 4.98 -7.04
N TRP A 147 -2.64 5.43 -7.14
CA TRP A 147 -3.33 5.76 -8.40
C TRP A 147 -4.39 6.84 -8.13
N ALA A 148 -4.88 7.48 -9.18
CA ALA A 148 -5.88 8.54 -9.07
C ALA A 148 -7.18 8.04 -8.43
N TYR A 149 -7.68 8.76 -7.43
CA TYR A 149 -8.99 8.48 -6.85
C TYR A 149 -10.08 9.30 -7.55
N VAL A 150 -11.09 8.60 -8.07
CA VAL A 150 -12.28 9.15 -8.71
C VAL A 150 -13.51 8.71 -7.94
N GLU A 151 -14.38 9.67 -7.60
CA GLU A 151 -15.64 9.44 -6.91
C GLU A 151 -16.78 10.03 -7.74
N ASN A 152 -17.74 9.19 -8.14
CA ASN A 152 -18.85 9.58 -9.03
C ASN A 152 -18.37 10.33 -10.28
N ASP A 153 -17.39 9.74 -10.98
CA ASP A 153 -16.74 10.27 -12.19
C ASP A 153 -16.00 11.60 -12.02
N LYS A 154 -15.81 12.06 -10.78
CA LYS A 154 -15.09 13.30 -10.47
C LYS A 154 -13.78 13.00 -9.76
N PRO A 155 -12.67 13.65 -10.18
CA PRO A 155 -11.42 13.55 -9.43
C PRO A 155 -11.57 14.19 -8.06
N VAL A 156 -10.96 13.58 -7.04
CA VAL A 156 -10.82 14.23 -5.75
C VAL A 156 -9.50 15.01 -5.74
N ILE A 157 -9.56 16.32 -5.51
CA ILE A 157 -8.40 17.22 -5.56
C ILE A 157 -8.17 17.84 -4.19
N ARG A 158 -6.91 17.91 -3.74
CA ARG A 158 -6.52 18.37 -2.40
C ARG A 158 -5.25 19.22 -2.42
N PHE A 159 -5.02 19.96 -1.34
CA PHE A 159 -3.71 20.49 -0.99
C PHE A 159 -3.05 19.61 0.06
N TYR A 160 -1.74 19.36 -0.06
CA TYR A 160 -1.00 18.56 0.91
C TYR A 160 0.03 19.41 1.65
N PRO A 161 0.05 19.39 3.00
CA PRO A 161 1.09 20.07 3.76
C PRO A 161 2.43 19.31 3.69
N GLY A 162 3.54 20.03 3.83
CA GLY A 162 4.88 19.43 4.04
C GLY A 162 5.52 18.76 2.82
N ILE A 163 4.91 18.88 1.64
CA ILE A 163 5.49 18.44 0.36
C ILE A 163 6.19 19.61 -0.35
N ARG A 164 6.90 19.32 -1.44
CA ARG A 164 7.69 20.30 -2.21
C ARG A 164 6.88 21.52 -2.68
N GLU A 165 5.61 21.32 -3.01
CA GLU A 165 4.71 22.34 -3.55
C GLU A 165 3.35 22.31 -2.84
N PRO A 166 3.24 22.79 -1.58
CA PRO A 166 2.09 22.54 -0.71
C PRO A 166 0.82 23.35 -1.08
N ASP A 167 0.96 24.39 -1.89
CA ASP A 167 -0.14 25.24 -2.37
C ASP A 167 -0.50 24.98 -3.85
N VAL A 168 -0.03 23.86 -4.40
CA VAL A 168 -0.43 23.36 -5.73
C VAL A 168 -1.53 22.32 -5.56
N PRO A 169 -2.67 22.41 -6.26
CA PRO A 169 -3.71 21.37 -6.22
C PRO A 169 -3.14 20.04 -6.69
N ARG A 170 -3.40 18.96 -5.95
CA ARG A 170 -2.92 17.61 -6.27
C ARG A 170 -4.07 16.64 -6.35
N LEU A 171 -3.95 15.64 -7.21
CA LEU A 171 -4.90 14.54 -7.27
C LEU A 171 -4.81 13.68 -6.01
N ALA A 172 -5.96 13.24 -5.49
CA ALA A 172 -6.03 12.28 -4.40
C ALA A 172 -5.60 10.89 -4.86
N GLY A 173 -4.89 10.16 -4.01
CA GLY A 173 -4.57 8.75 -4.25
C GLY A 173 -5.70 7.84 -3.82
N GLY A 174 -5.82 6.66 -4.44
CA GLY A 174 -6.94 5.73 -4.25
C GLY A 174 -6.58 4.28 -3.90
N TYR A 175 -5.37 3.99 -3.40
CA TYR A 175 -4.97 2.60 -3.09
C TYR A 175 -5.89 1.97 -2.04
N GLY A 176 -6.52 0.85 -2.37
CA GLY A 176 -7.49 0.19 -1.50
C GLY A 176 -8.77 1.01 -1.25
N GLY A 177 -9.10 1.95 -2.15
CA GLY A 177 -10.32 2.76 -2.10
C GLY A 177 -10.25 3.95 -1.14
N ARG A 178 -9.06 4.36 -0.69
CA ARG A 178 -8.91 5.46 0.28
C ARG A 178 -8.37 6.73 -0.41
N PRO A 179 -9.10 7.88 -0.37
CA PRO A 179 -8.76 9.13 -1.06
C PRO A 179 -7.67 9.97 -0.37
N ASP A 180 -6.97 9.41 0.61
CA ASP A 180 -5.93 10.05 1.41
C ASP A 180 -4.55 9.45 1.18
N ASN A 181 -4.42 8.50 0.25
CA ASN A 181 -3.14 7.94 -0.13
C ASN A 181 -2.28 9.02 -0.80
N LYS A 182 -1.05 9.18 -0.28
CA LYS A 182 -0.04 10.13 -0.75
C LYS A 182 1.27 9.44 -1.08
N SER A 183 1.25 8.16 -1.44
CA SER A 183 2.48 7.39 -1.59
C SER A 183 3.41 8.02 -2.62
N GLY A 184 4.70 8.01 -2.30
CA GLY A 184 5.77 8.34 -3.22
C GLY A 184 6.54 7.10 -3.65
N THR A 185 7.78 7.35 -4.07
CA THR A 185 8.72 6.28 -4.45
C THR A 185 9.00 5.40 -3.24
N THR A 186 8.61 4.12 -3.33
CA THR A 186 8.72 3.14 -2.25
C THR A 186 9.74 2.07 -2.62
N VAL A 187 10.63 1.69 -1.69
CA VAL A 187 11.62 0.60 -1.84
C VAL A 187 11.54 -0.39 -0.68
N GLY A 188 12.14 -1.57 -0.84
CA GLY A 188 12.24 -2.57 0.22
C GLY A 188 10.87 -3.03 0.72
N VAL A 189 10.73 -3.08 2.04
CA VAL A 189 9.53 -3.48 2.77
C VAL A 189 8.69 -2.24 3.12
N GLY A 190 8.37 -1.41 2.12
CA GLY A 190 7.45 -0.27 2.29
C GLY A 190 8.10 1.05 2.72
N VAL A 191 9.39 1.24 2.45
CA VAL A 191 10.10 2.51 2.73
C VAL A 191 9.68 3.58 1.71
N ASP A 192 8.65 4.36 2.03
CA ASP A 192 8.14 5.45 1.19
C ASP A 192 8.98 6.73 1.34
N LEU A 193 9.85 6.99 0.37
CA LEU A 193 10.69 8.19 0.31
C LEU A 193 9.87 9.48 0.16
N GLY A 194 8.66 9.42 -0.42
CA GLY A 194 7.80 10.58 -0.61
C GLY A 194 7.33 11.25 0.68
N GLN A 195 7.30 10.52 1.80
CA GLN A 195 6.86 11.05 3.10
C GLN A 195 7.97 11.73 3.91
N PHE A 196 9.22 11.70 3.46
CA PHE A 196 10.35 12.24 4.21
C PHE A 196 10.97 13.44 3.52
N SER A 197 11.53 14.35 4.32
CA SER A 197 12.52 15.29 3.80
C SER A 197 13.90 14.62 3.74
N PRO A 198 14.77 15.04 2.79
CA PRO A 198 16.11 14.48 2.66
C PRO A 198 16.91 14.52 3.98
N ASP A 199 16.86 15.65 4.68
CA ASP A 199 17.60 15.86 5.93
C ASP A 199 17.06 15.03 7.09
N ALA A 200 15.73 14.88 7.19
CA ALA A 200 15.12 14.06 8.23
C ALA A 200 15.51 12.59 8.04
N PHE A 201 15.44 12.12 6.79
CA PHE A 201 15.82 10.74 6.47
C PHE A 201 17.32 10.49 6.66
N LEU A 202 18.19 11.45 6.31
CA LEU A 202 19.63 11.34 6.59
C LEU A 202 19.92 11.21 8.08
N ARG A 203 19.22 11.96 8.94
CA ARG A 203 19.36 11.82 10.39
C ARG A 203 18.94 10.44 10.87
N MET A 204 17.86 9.88 10.32
CA MET A 204 17.43 8.50 10.61
C MET A 204 18.49 7.49 10.17
N MET A 205 19.02 7.61 8.95
CA MET A 205 20.09 6.75 8.43
C MET A 205 21.33 6.79 9.34
N LYS A 206 21.78 7.98 9.73
CA LYS A 206 22.94 8.14 10.62
C LYS A 206 22.69 7.56 12.02
N LYS A 207 21.52 7.83 12.61
CA LYS A 207 21.13 7.31 13.93
C LYS A 207 21.13 5.78 13.95
N GLY A 208 20.55 5.15 12.93
CA GLY A 208 20.45 3.69 12.85
C GLY A 208 21.64 3.00 12.18
N ASN A 209 22.69 3.74 11.75
CA ASN A 209 23.91 3.16 11.18
C ASN A 209 24.84 2.62 12.27
N GLY A 210 24.47 1.47 12.83
CA GLY A 210 25.28 0.73 13.78
C GLY A 210 24.88 -0.74 13.82
N GLY A 211 25.56 -1.53 14.63
CA GLY A 211 25.32 -2.96 14.77
C GLY A 211 25.97 -3.80 13.66
N ALA A 212 25.48 -5.03 13.48
CA ALA A 212 26.08 -5.99 12.55
C ALA A 212 25.83 -5.66 11.08
N HIS A 213 24.80 -4.84 10.81
CA HIS A 213 24.37 -4.48 9.45
C HIS A 213 24.64 -3.00 9.12
N GLN A 214 25.67 -2.41 9.72
CA GLN A 214 26.12 -1.06 9.38
C GLN A 214 26.73 -1.00 7.97
N ILE A 215 26.70 0.20 7.39
CA ILE A 215 27.40 0.53 6.14
C ILE A 215 28.46 1.60 6.44
N THR A 216 29.46 1.76 5.56
CA THR A 216 30.47 2.82 5.76
C THR A 216 29.86 4.20 5.55
N ASP A 217 30.53 5.25 6.03
CA ASP A 217 30.07 6.63 5.82
C ASP A 217 30.02 7.02 4.34
N GLU A 218 30.94 6.46 3.52
CA GLU A 218 30.94 6.62 2.07
C GLU A 218 29.75 5.91 1.43
N GLU A 219 29.45 4.67 1.85
CA GLU A 219 28.28 3.92 1.36
C GLU A 219 26.97 4.62 1.75
N LEU A 220 26.90 5.17 2.97
CA LEU A 220 25.75 5.93 3.46
C LEU A 220 25.55 7.19 2.64
N SER A 221 26.62 7.96 2.39
CA SER A 221 26.56 9.19 1.61
C SER A 221 26.15 8.91 0.17
N ALA A 222 26.75 7.91 -0.47
CA ALA A 222 26.40 7.51 -1.84
C ALA A 222 24.95 6.99 -1.95
N LEU A 223 24.47 6.22 -0.96
CA LEU A 223 23.08 5.78 -0.90
C LEU A 223 22.14 6.96 -0.74
N HIS A 224 22.44 7.90 0.16
CA HIS A 224 21.63 9.09 0.37
C HIS A 224 21.54 9.95 -0.89
N GLU A 225 22.68 10.25 -1.53
CA GLU A 225 22.73 10.98 -2.82
C GLU A 225 21.86 10.32 -3.90
N LYS A 226 21.89 8.98 -3.97
CA LYS A 226 21.09 8.22 -4.93
C LYS A 226 19.58 8.34 -4.68
N ILE A 227 19.14 8.46 -3.43
CA ILE A 227 17.70 8.53 -3.07
C ILE A 227 17.19 9.97 -2.91
N ILE A 228 18.07 10.97 -2.78
CA ILE A 228 17.72 12.40 -2.66
C ILE A 228 16.64 12.84 -3.66
N PRO A 229 16.74 12.52 -4.96
CA PRO A 229 15.81 13.03 -5.96
C PRO A 229 14.35 12.57 -5.79
N TYR A 230 14.10 11.55 -4.98
CA TYR A 230 12.80 10.91 -4.82
C TYR A 230 12.01 11.40 -3.60
N PHE A 231 12.65 12.16 -2.68
CA PHE A 231 12.00 12.68 -1.49
C PHE A 231 10.93 13.73 -1.83
N GLN A 232 9.86 13.75 -1.04
CA GLN A 232 8.75 14.71 -1.14
C GLN A 232 8.04 14.75 -2.50
N LEU A 233 8.31 13.78 -3.38
CA LEU A 233 7.52 13.50 -4.57
C LEU A 233 6.43 12.49 -4.19
N ILE A 234 5.18 12.82 -4.49
CA ILE A 234 4.02 11.97 -4.22
C ILE A 234 3.13 11.88 -5.45
N GLY A 235 2.30 10.83 -5.54
CA GLY A 235 1.28 10.69 -6.57
C GLY A 235 1.81 10.82 -8.00
N GLY A 236 1.09 11.54 -8.87
CA GLY A 236 1.46 11.69 -10.28
C GLY A 236 2.86 12.26 -10.52
N ASP A 237 3.38 13.07 -9.60
CA ASP A 237 4.75 13.60 -9.70
C ASP A 237 5.78 12.49 -9.49
N ALA A 238 5.62 11.70 -8.43
CA ALA A 238 6.47 10.54 -8.17
C ALA A 238 6.38 9.53 -9.31
N CYS A 239 5.18 9.26 -9.79
CA CYS A 239 4.88 8.40 -10.93
C CYS A 239 5.71 8.75 -12.15
N ARG A 240 5.59 9.98 -12.61
CA ARG A 240 6.31 10.50 -13.76
C ARG A 240 7.83 10.45 -13.54
N PHE A 241 8.28 10.85 -12.35
CA PHE A 241 9.70 10.89 -12.04
C PHE A 241 10.33 9.49 -12.05
N LEU A 242 9.71 8.52 -11.37
CA LEU A 242 10.22 7.16 -11.26
C LEU A 242 10.20 6.41 -12.60
N ARG A 243 9.19 6.64 -13.46
CA ARG A 243 9.18 6.07 -14.82
C ARG A 243 10.35 6.55 -15.68
N LYS A 244 10.76 7.82 -15.51
CA LYS A 244 11.89 8.41 -16.23
C LYS A 244 13.25 8.10 -15.58
N ASN A 245 13.26 7.91 -14.27
CA ASN A 245 14.46 7.67 -13.47
C ASN A 245 14.20 6.44 -12.58
N PRO A 246 14.34 5.21 -13.10
CA PRO A 246 14.13 4.02 -12.30
C PRO A 246 15.13 3.93 -11.14
N LEU A 247 14.63 3.71 -9.93
CA LEU A 247 15.46 3.46 -8.75
C LEU A 247 15.60 1.95 -8.51
N ILE A 248 16.82 1.44 -8.64
CA ILE A 248 17.17 0.06 -8.29
C ILE A 248 18.29 0.10 -7.27
N LEU A 249 18.04 -0.50 -6.10
CA LEU A 249 19.01 -0.68 -5.03
C LEU A 249 19.57 -2.10 -5.07
N ASN A 250 20.77 -2.28 -4.52
CA ASN A 250 21.25 -3.64 -4.26
C ASN A 250 20.66 -4.17 -2.94
N GLU A 251 20.87 -5.46 -2.68
CA GLU A 251 20.35 -6.14 -1.48
C GLU A 251 20.86 -5.51 -0.18
N ARG A 252 22.14 -5.11 -0.12
CA ARG A 252 22.71 -4.48 1.09
C ARG A 252 22.10 -3.10 1.36
N GLN A 253 21.89 -2.30 0.32
CA GLN A 253 21.25 -0.99 0.40
C GLN A 253 19.78 -1.11 0.84
N THR A 254 19.05 -2.06 0.25
CA THR A 254 17.63 -2.29 0.56
C THR A 254 17.46 -2.74 2.01
N ASN A 255 18.21 -3.76 2.42
CA ASN A 255 18.27 -4.25 3.80
C ASN A 255 18.62 -3.16 4.82
N PHE A 256 19.57 -2.28 4.47
CA PHE A 256 19.91 -1.15 5.33
C PHE A 256 18.73 -0.19 5.49
N LEU A 257 18.08 0.22 4.40
CA LEU A 257 16.91 1.11 4.49
C LEU A 257 15.73 0.48 5.24
N ASP A 258 15.48 -0.81 5.04
CA ASP A 258 14.44 -1.55 5.75
C ASP A 258 14.73 -1.62 7.25
N LYS A 259 15.98 -1.89 7.62
CA LYS A 259 16.42 -1.85 9.01
C LYS A 259 16.12 -0.48 9.63
N ILE A 260 16.55 0.62 9.00
CA ILE A 260 16.33 1.98 9.53
C ILE A 260 14.83 2.28 9.69
N SER A 261 14.03 1.94 8.67
CA SER A 261 12.59 2.20 8.67
C SER A 261 11.84 1.39 9.72
N GLN A 262 12.14 0.09 9.83
CA GLN A 262 11.51 -0.80 10.80
C GLN A 262 11.92 -0.47 12.24
N ASP A 263 13.17 -0.10 12.46
CA ASP A 263 13.68 0.33 13.77
C ASP A 263 12.95 1.60 14.25
N GLU A 264 12.84 2.62 13.39
CA GLU A 264 12.11 3.86 13.70
C GLU A 264 10.61 3.59 13.93
N ALA A 265 9.99 2.75 13.10
CA ALA A 265 8.58 2.39 13.26
C ALA A 265 8.32 1.65 14.58
N LEU A 266 9.25 0.78 14.99
CA LEU A 266 9.17 0.07 16.27
C LEU A 266 9.32 1.03 17.45
N GLU A 267 10.31 1.92 17.43
CA GLU A 267 10.46 2.96 18.46
C GLU A 267 9.18 3.80 18.61
N LYS A 268 8.60 4.22 17.49
CA LYS A 268 7.33 4.96 17.47
C LYS A 268 6.19 4.12 18.04
N THR A 269 6.10 2.85 17.67
CA THR A 269 5.05 1.93 18.15
C THR A 269 5.13 1.77 19.67
N ILE A 270 6.33 1.51 20.20
CA ILE A 270 6.59 1.37 21.64
C ILE A 270 6.18 2.66 22.35
N SER A 271 6.63 3.81 21.85
CA SER A 271 6.37 5.12 22.46
C SER A 271 4.87 5.44 22.51
N LEU A 272 4.15 5.21 21.40
CA LEU A 272 2.70 5.43 21.32
C LEU A 272 1.94 4.49 22.25
N TYR A 273 2.31 3.20 22.29
CA TYR A 273 1.66 2.23 23.15
C TYR A 273 1.88 2.56 24.63
N GLN A 274 3.13 2.83 25.04
CA GLN A 274 3.47 3.19 26.43
C GLN A 274 2.75 4.46 26.87
N TYR A 275 2.65 5.46 25.99
CA TYR A 275 1.86 6.66 26.27
C TYR A 275 0.39 6.35 26.57
N ARG A 276 -0.22 5.43 25.80
CA ARG A 276 -1.64 5.05 25.95
C ARG A 276 -1.94 4.29 27.23
N ILE A 277 -1.00 3.50 27.73
CA ILE A 277 -1.17 2.71 28.95
C ILE A 277 -0.67 3.44 30.21
N LYS A 278 -0.17 4.68 30.08
CA LYS A 278 0.35 5.45 31.20
C LYS A 278 -0.72 5.56 32.31
N ASN A 279 -0.34 5.24 33.54
CA ASN A 279 -1.22 5.21 34.72
C ASN A 279 -2.35 4.14 34.66
N THR A 280 -2.20 3.11 33.83
CA THR A 280 -3.09 1.94 33.82
C THR A 280 -2.38 0.72 34.41
N LYS A 281 -3.10 -0.40 34.55
CA LYS A 281 -2.53 -1.71 34.91
C LYS A 281 -2.25 -2.60 33.70
N HIS A 282 -2.27 -2.04 32.49
CA HIS A 282 -2.01 -2.81 31.27
C HIS A 282 -0.55 -3.20 31.17
N THR A 283 -0.30 -4.33 30.52
CA THR A 283 1.03 -4.89 30.27
C THR A 283 1.85 -3.97 29.38
N ASP A 284 3.13 -3.81 29.71
CA ASP A 284 4.09 -3.06 28.90
C ASP A 284 4.31 -3.71 27.53
N PHE A 285 4.71 -2.91 26.53
CA PHE A 285 4.83 -3.38 25.15
C PHE A 285 5.74 -4.62 25.02
N VAL A 286 6.89 -4.59 25.69
CA VAL A 286 7.92 -5.66 25.64
C VAL A 286 7.43 -6.98 26.24
N ASP A 287 6.41 -6.93 27.10
CA ASP A 287 5.84 -8.09 27.79
C ASP A 287 4.64 -8.71 27.04
N LEU A 288 4.05 -8.00 26.08
CA LEU A 288 3.02 -8.54 25.18
C LEU A 288 3.51 -9.77 24.42
N THR A 289 2.62 -10.60 23.86
CA THR A 289 3.06 -11.76 23.04
C THR A 289 3.73 -11.33 21.73
N VAL A 290 4.46 -12.24 21.08
CA VAL A 290 5.09 -12.02 19.76
C VAL A 290 4.05 -11.49 18.77
N GLU A 291 2.89 -12.11 18.73
CA GLU A 291 1.81 -11.78 17.80
C GLU A 291 1.20 -10.42 18.08
N GLN A 292 1.04 -10.06 19.35
CA GLN A 292 0.52 -8.76 19.76
C GLN A 292 1.49 -7.63 19.41
N GLN A 293 2.79 -7.79 19.74
CA GLN A 293 3.81 -6.81 19.38
C GLN A 293 3.91 -6.64 17.86
N THR A 294 3.92 -7.76 17.12
CA THR A 294 4.00 -7.75 15.65
C THR A 294 2.77 -7.09 15.05
N ALA A 295 1.57 -7.36 15.57
CA ALA A 295 0.35 -6.76 15.06
C ALA A 295 0.29 -5.24 15.32
N LEU A 296 0.72 -4.79 16.50
CA LEU A 296 0.82 -3.37 16.83
C LEU A 296 1.84 -2.64 15.94
N LEU A 297 3.01 -3.26 15.71
CA LEU A 297 4.01 -2.73 14.79
C LEU A 297 3.46 -2.65 13.36
N SER A 298 2.93 -3.75 12.82
CA SER A 298 2.35 -3.81 11.48
C SER A 298 1.27 -2.73 11.27
N HIS A 299 0.39 -2.55 12.26
CA HIS A 299 -0.66 -1.54 12.17
C HIS A 299 -0.10 -0.11 12.22
N THR A 300 0.92 0.12 13.05
CA THR A 300 1.61 1.42 13.13
C THR A 300 2.43 1.70 11.87
N TYR A 301 3.04 0.68 11.28
CA TYR A 301 3.78 0.79 10.03
C TYR A 301 2.86 1.24 8.89
N GLN A 302 1.67 0.65 8.81
CA GLN A 302 0.69 0.95 7.76
C GLN A 302 -0.09 2.26 7.98
N TYR A 303 -0.47 2.57 9.23
CA TYR A 303 -1.42 3.65 9.53
C TYR A 303 -0.86 4.74 10.44
N GLY A 304 0.41 4.62 10.85
CA GLY A 304 1.10 5.58 11.71
C GLY A 304 0.77 5.49 13.20
N THR A 305 -0.29 4.78 13.59
CA THR A 305 -0.67 4.51 14.99
C THR A 305 -1.54 3.25 15.09
N PRO A 306 -1.51 2.50 16.21
CA PRO A 306 -2.53 1.51 16.52
C PRO A 306 -3.91 2.16 16.66
N THR A 307 -4.96 1.47 16.21
CA THR A 307 -6.35 1.88 16.46
C THR A 307 -6.79 1.58 17.89
N ASN A 308 -7.76 2.35 18.40
CA ASN A 308 -8.30 2.11 19.74
C ASN A 308 -8.95 0.72 19.85
N ASP A 309 -9.58 0.21 18.79
CA ASP A 309 -10.22 -1.11 18.80
C ASP A 309 -9.19 -2.25 18.91
N LEU A 310 -8.09 -2.15 18.16
CA LEU A 310 -6.98 -3.11 18.26
C LEU A 310 -6.36 -3.09 19.66
N LEU A 311 -6.09 -1.90 20.20
CA LEU A 311 -5.58 -1.75 21.56
C LEU A 311 -6.51 -2.36 22.60
N ASN A 312 -7.81 -2.05 22.50
CA ASN A 312 -8.82 -2.57 23.42
C ASN A 312 -8.94 -4.10 23.36
N ALA A 313 -8.86 -4.71 22.18
CA ALA A 313 -8.83 -6.16 22.04
C ALA A 313 -7.63 -6.78 22.76
N ILE A 314 -6.43 -6.21 22.57
CA ILE A 314 -5.19 -6.67 23.19
C ILE A 314 -5.24 -6.50 24.72
N TRP A 315 -5.66 -5.33 25.21
CA TRP A 315 -5.75 -5.05 26.65
C TRP A 315 -6.75 -5.94 27.38
N GLN A 316 -7.86 -6.31 26.74
CA GLN A 316 -8.84 -7.23 27.30
C GLN A 316 -8.48 -8.70 27.08
N GLY A 317 -7.50 -9.01 26.23
CA GLY A 317 -7.19 -10.37 25.83
C GLY A 317 -8.34 -11.08 25.08
N LYS A 318 -9.27 -10.32 24.48
CA LYS A 318 -10.50 -10.88 23.90
C LYS A 318 -10.43 -10.98 22.39
N ARG A 319 -10.42 -12.21 21.89
CA ARG A 319 -10.43 -12.53 20.46
C ARG A 319 -11.62 -11.92 19.71
N SER A 320 -12.80 -11.92 20.34
CA SER A 320 -14.05 -11.41 19.77
C SER A 320 -14.03 -9.90 19.49
N LEU A 321 -13.13 -9.16 20.15
CA LEU A 321 -12.97 -7.72 19.97
C LEU A 321 -11.95 -7.35 18.88
N ILE A 322 -11.24 -8.31 18.30
CA ILE A 322 -10.23 -8.02 17.27
C ILE A 322 -10.96 -7.47 16.02
N PRO A 323 -10.64 -6.24 15.57
CA PRO A 323 -11.28 -5.64 14.42
C PRO A 323 -10.94 -6.39 13.12
N SER A 324 -11.68 -6.09 12.05
CA SER A 324 -11.38 -6.65 10.71
C SER A 324 -10.12 -6.00 10.13
N ILE A 325 -8.96 -6.56 10.49
CA ILE A 325 -7.62 -6.09 10.08
C ILE A 325 -6.79 -7.25 9.49
N ARG A 326 -5.75 -6.93 8.73
CA ARG A 326 -4.90 -7.94 8.05
C ARG A 326 -4.14 -8.84 9.03
N GLU A 327 -3.90 -8.36 10.24
CA GLU A 327 -3.19 -9.08 11.31
C GLU A 327 -4.09 -10.05 12.09
N ARG A 328 -5.41 -10.03 11.85
CA ARG A 328 -6.43 -10.70 12.68
C ARG A 328 -6.17 -12.19 12.89
N GLU A 329 -5.92 -12.93 11.81
CA GLU A 329 -5.67 -14.38 11.89
C GLU A 329 -4.35 -14.70 12.61
N TYR A 330 -3.37 -13.80 12.54
CA TYR A 330 -2.10 -13.98 13.24
C TYR A 330 -2.28 -13.78 14.75
N LEU A 331 -3.05 -12.76 15.15
CA LEU A 331 -3.41 -12.51 16.56
C LEU A 331 -4.16 -13.67 17.23
N TYR A 332 -4.91 -14.47 16.47
CA TYR A 332 -5.63 -15.62 17.02
C TYR A 332 -4.73 -16.68 17.65
N LYS A 333 -3.44 -16.72 17.28
CA LYS A 333 -2.47 -17.64 17.88
C LYS A 333 -2.19 -17.31 19.35
N SER A 334 -2.26 -16.03 19.73
CA SER A 334 -2.03 -15.58 21.11
C SER A 334 -3.32 -15.26 21.88
N MET A 335 -4.43 -15.09 21.18
CA MET A 335 -5.73 -14.74 21.75
C MET A 335 -6.75 -15.83 21.40
N PRO A 336 -6.78 -16.95 22.14
CA PRO A 336 -7.67 -18.07 21.84
C PRO A 336 -9.14 -17.68 21.98
N ALA A 337 -10.02 -18.46 21.36
CA ALA A 337 -11.46 -18.27 21.52
C ALA A 337 -11.85 -18.43 22.99
N GLU A 338 -12.78 -17.59 23.45
CA GLU A 338 -13.38 -17.78 24.77
C GLU A 338 -14.04 -19.16 24.78
N LYS A 339 -13.67 -20.02 25.73
CA LYS A 339 -14.43 -21.24 25.97
C LYS A 339 -15.79 -20.78 26.46
N ASN A 340 -16.83 -21.03 25.68
CA ASN A 340 -18.20 -20.91 26.16
C ASN A 340 -18.27 -21.75 27.45
N LYS A 341 -18.47 -21.10 28.58
CA LYS A 341 -18.83 -21.82 29.80
C LYS A 341 -20.23 -22.37 29.53
N GLU A 342 -20.31 -23.68 29.32
CA GLU A 342 -21.57 -24.43 29.41
C GLU A 342 -22.22 -24.23 30.78
#